data_AF-A0A285MEX1-F1
#
_entry.id   AF-A0A285MEX1-F1
#
_cell.length_a   1.000
_cell.length_b   1.000
_cell.length_c   1.000
_cell.angle_alpha   90.00
_cell.angle_beta   90.00
_cell.angle_gamma   90.00
#
_symmetry.space_group_name_H-M   'P 1'
#
loop_
_entity.id
_entity.type
_entity.pdbx_description
1 polymer ?
#
loop_
_entity_poly.entity_id
_entity_poly.type
_entity_poly.pdbx_seq_one_letter_code
_entity_poly.pdbx_strand_id
1 'polypeptide(L)'
;MSLKAFAAKIFAKNIVRKTAKWINDPITTQQKVFEELVSTAKNTQFGRDHNFVNIENHTDFIKNVPIRDYEELKNYVQKIIAGERNVLWPEKPIYFAKTSGTTSGAKFIPITQESIKHQVEASRNAILTYIHETGNTGFVDGRMIFLQGSPILEEKGGIKYGRLSGISAHYVPNYLQKNRLPSWKTNCIEDWETKVDKIIEETENENMTVIAGIPSWVQMYFEKLNAKTNKKVGELFKNFDLFIYGGVNYEPYRAKFESLIGRKVDSIELFPASEGFFAYQDSQTKEGMLLLLNSGIFYEFVKADEFFEENPKRYAIADVVLGVDYAMIISTNAGLWGYNVGDTVRFVSLKPYRVVVSGRIKHFISAFGEHVIAKEVEEAIKIAIQQTDALVNEFTVAPQTSPENEELPYHEWLIEFEKPPTDLTKFSSIMEMSMQKQNSYYFDLIAGNILQPLKISQIRQGGFQDYMKTIGKLGGQNKVQRLSNDRKVAEGLTPFKIR
;
A
#
# COMPACT_ATOMS: atom_id res chain seq x y z
N MET A 1 22.68 1.85 28.37
CA MET A 1 22.59 1.56 26.92
C MET A 1 23.30 0.24 26.67
N SER A 2 22.63 -0.75 26.07
CA SER A 2 23.22 -2.06 25.78
C SER A 2 24.27 -1.97 24.66
N LEU A 3 25.09 -3.02 24.52
CA LEU A 3 26.03 -3.13 23.40
C LEU A 3 25.30 -3.13 22.05
N LYS A 4 24.11 -3.75 21.98
CA LYS A 4 23.25 -3.75 20.78
C LYS A 4 22.79 -2.33 20.44
N ALA A 5 22.30 -1.59 21.42
CA ALA A 5 21.87 -0.21 21.25
C ALA A 5 23.02 0.72 20.80
N PHE A 6 24.21 0.57 21.39
CA PHE A 6 25.39 1.32 20.98
C PHE A 6 25.82 0.99 19.53
N ALA A 7 25.90 -0.31 19.19
CA ALA A 7 26.22 -0.75 17.84
C ALA A 7 25.17 -0.27 16.82
N ALA A 8 23.89 -0.26 17.19
CA ALA A 8 22.81 0.23 16.33
C ALA A 8 22.99 1.72 15.99
N LYS A 9 23.40 2.57 16.94
CA LYS A 9 23.69 4.00 16.67
C LYS A 9 24.83 4.20 15.68
N ILE A 10 25.93 3.45 15.84
CA ILE A 10 27.07 3.50 14.91
C ILE A 10 26.63 3.05 13.52
N PHE A 11 25.89 1.94 13.45
CA PHE A 11 25.41 1.40 12.19
C PHE A 11 24.44 2.36 11.50
N ALA A 12 23.52 2.95 12.25
CA ALA A 12 22.59 3.97 11.80
C ALA A 12 23.32 5.17 11.16
N LYS A 13 24.34 5.72 11.84
CA LYS A 13 25.16 6.81 11.30
C LYS A 13 25.85 6.43 9.99
N ASN A 14 26.37 5.20 9.90
CA ASN A 14 27.03 4.72 8.68
C ASN A 14 26.04 4.53 7.53
N ILE A 15 24.84 3.99 7.80
CA ILE A 15 23.80 3.82 6.80
C ILE A 15 23.33 5.18 6.29
N VAL A 16 22.96 6.12 7.17
CA VAL A 16 22.52 7.46 6.76
C VAL A 16 23.60 8.16 5.92
N ARG A 17 24.88 8.04 6.29
CA ARG A 17 25.98 8.59 5.49
C ARG A 17 26.08 7.97 4.09
N LYS A 18 25.84 6.66 3.95
CA LYS A 18 25.81 5.98 2.64
C LYS A 18 24.59 6.41 1.84
N THR A 19 23.43 6.46 2.47
CA THR A 19 22.15 6.85 1.85
C THR A 19 22.19 8.29 1.35
N ALA A 20 22.81 9.20 2.12
CA ALA A 20 22.98 10.61 1.75
C ALA A 20 23.63 10.82 0.36
N LYS A 21 24.48 9.89 -0.08
CA LYS A 21 25.13 10.00 -1.40
C LYS A 21 24.12 10.03 -2.55
N TRP A 22 23.21 9.07 -2.58
CA TRP A 22 22.21 9.00 -3.64
C TRP A 22 21.03 9.94 -3.40
N ILE A 23 20.73 10.26 -2.14
CA ILE A 23 19.73 11.28 -1.79
C ILE A 23 20.11 12.65 -2.37
N ASN A 24 21.40 13.00 -2.28
CA ASN A 24 21.90 14.31 -2.72
C ASN A 24 22.21 14.37 -4.22
N ASP A 25 22.23 13.23 -4.92
CA ASP A 25 22.45 13.13 -6.36
C ASP A 25 21.40 12.22 -7.04
N PRO A 26 20.11 12.57 -6.93
CA PRO A 26 18.99 11.69 -7.26
C PRO A 26 18.87 11.40 -8.77
N ILE A 27 19.14 12.41 -9.61
CA ILE A 27 19.00 12.29 -11.07
C ILE A 27 20.07 11.36 -11.63
N THR A 28 21.34 11.61 -11.28
CA THR A 28 22.46 10.75 -11.68
C THR A 28 22.31 9.34 -11.13
N THR A 29 21.78 9.19 -9.91
CA THR A 29 21.48 7.88 -9.33
C THR A 29 20.46 7.12 -10.19
N GLN A 30 19.33 7.73 -10.56
CA GLN A 30 18.32 7.07 -11.39
C GLN A 30 18.83 6.76 -12.80
N GLN A 31 19.66 7.64 -13.37
CA GLN A 31 20.31 7.38 -14.65
C GLN A 31 21.20 6.13 -14.59
N LYS A 32 22.02 5.98 -13.53
CA LYS A 32 22.85 4.79 -13.33
C LYS A 32 22.02 3.53 -13.16
N VAL A 33 20.96 3.59 -12.36
CA VAL A 33 20.05 2.44 -12.18
C VAL A 33 19.41 2.06 -13.53
N PHE A 34 18.95 3.03 -14.32
CA PHE A 34 18.41 2.79 -15.66
C PHE A 34 19.41 2.07 -16.57
N GLU A 35 20.64 2.59 -16.68
CA GLU A 35 21.71 2.02 -17.51
C GLU A 35 22.06 0.60 -17.08
N GLU A 36 22.20 0.37 -15.76
CA GLU A 36 22.46 -0.95 -15.18
C GLU A 36 21.35 -1.95 -15.51
N LEU A 37 20.08 -1.54 -15.36
CA LEU A 37 18.93 -2.39 -15.65
C LEU A 37 18.89 -2.80 -17.13
N VAL A 38 18.93 -1.82 -18.05
CA VAL A 38 18.85 -2.08 -19.50
C VAL A 38 20.04 -2.92 -19.97
N SER A 39 21.26 -2.58 -19.55
CA SER A 39 22.47 -3.31 -19.93
C SER A 39 22.46 -4.77 -19.44
N THR A 40 21.98 -5.00 -18.22
CA THR A 40 21.88 -6.34 -17.63
C THR A 40 20.84 -7.20 -18.35
N ALA A 41 19.71 -6.61 -18.70
CA ALA A 41 18.59 -7.34 -19.29
C ALA A 41 18.63 -7.47 -20.82
N LYS A 42 19.59 -6.83 -21.51
CA LYS A 42 19.64 -6.80 -22.98
C LYS A 42 19.61 -8.17 -23.67
N ASN A 43 20.15 -9.19 -23.01
CA ASN A 43 20.22 -10.56 -23.53
C ASN A 43 19.07 -11.47 -23.03
N THR A 44 18.11 -10.93 -22.28
CA THR A 44 16.89 -11.66 -21.91
C THR A 44 15.95 -11.77 -23.10
N GLN A 45 14.94 -12.64 -23.02
CA GLN A 45 13.90 -12.71 -24.04
C GLN A 45 13.19 -11.36 -24.18
N PHE A 46 12.78 -10.75 -23.07
CA PHE A 46 12.15 -9.43 -23.07
C PHE A 46 13.06 -8.36 -23.70
N GLY A 47 14.35 -8.36 -23.35
CA GLY A 47 15.34 -7.42 -23.89
C GLY A 47 15.51 -7.53 -25.40
N ARG A 48 15.47 -8.75 -25.95
CA ARG A 48 15.47 -8.98 -27.41
C ARG A 48 14.18 -8.51 -28.06
N ASP A 49 13.04 -8.87 -27.48
CA ASP A 49 11.70 -8.52 -28.00
C ASP A 49 11.47 -7.00 -28.06
N HIS A 50 12.17 -6.23 -27.21
CA HIS A 50 12.07 -4.77 -27.11
C HIS A 50 13.38 -4.06 -27.42
N ASN A 51 14.28 -4.69 -28.18
CA ASN A 51 15.46 -4.04 -28.76
C ASN A 51 16.38 -3.30 -27.76
N PHE A 52 16.60 -3.86 -26.57
CA PHE A 52 17.41 -3.22 -25.51
C PHE A 52 18.86 -2.93 -25.93
N VAL A 53 19.37 -3.61 -26.95
CA VAL A 53 20.71 -3.37 -27.52
C VAL A 53 20.85 -1.96 -28.06
N ASN A 54 19.76 -1.34 -28.52
CA ASN A 54 19.75 0.01 -29.11
C ASN A 54 19.12 1.08 -28.19
N ILE A 55 18.92 0.77 -26.90
CA ILE A 55 18.40 1.73 -25.93
C ILE A 55 19.59 2.43 -25.25
N GLU A 56 19.84 3.69 -25.62
CA GLU A 56 20.92 4.50 -25.04
C GLU A 56 20.42 5.48 -23.98
N ASN A 57 19.16 5.87 -24.04
CA ASN A 57 18.56 6.88 -23.17
C ASN A 57 17.07 6.59 -22.92
N HIS A 58 16.46 7.36 -22.02
CA HIS A 58 15.07 7.23 -21.65
C HIS A 58 14.10 7.42 -22.84
N THR A 59 14.44 8.27 -23.81
CA THR A 59 13.60 8.49 -25.00
C THR A 59 13.56 7.25 -25.90
N ASP A 60 14.67 6.55 -26.05
CA ASP A 60 14.69 5.28 -26.79
C ASP A 60 13.97 4.17 -26.02
N PHE A 61 14.06 4.19 -24.69
CA PHE A 61 13.35 3.25 -23.84
C PHE A 61 11.82 3.35 -24.00
N ILE A 62 11.25 4.55 -23.90
CA ILE A 62 9.79 4.72 -24.01
C ILE A 62 9.24 4.33 -25.39
N LYS A 63 10.04 4.47 -26.46
CA LYS A 63 9.66 4.04 -27.82
C LYS A 63 9.57 2.53 -27.94
N ASN A 64 10.45 1.81 -27.25
CA ASN A 64 10.55 0.36 -27.36
C ASN A 64 9.77 -0.39 -26.27
N VAL A 65 9.53 0.24 -25.11
CA VAL A 65 8.90 -0.41 -23.95
C VAL A 65 7.63 0.36 -23.56
N PRO A 66 6.42 -0.09 -23.98
CA PRO A 66 5.18 0.54 -23.58
C PRO A 66 4.89 0.33 -22.08
N ILE A 67 3.99 1.15 -21.54
CA ILE A 67 3.44 0.92 -20.20
C ILE A 67 2.60 -0.35 -20.24
N ARG A 68 2.77 -1.23 -19.24
CA ARG A 68 2.07 -2.51 -19.16
C ARG A 68 1.53 -2.79 -17.78
N ASP A 69 0.42 -3.52 -17.71
CA ASP A 69 -0.01 -4.19 -16.49
C ASP A 69 0.40 -5.67 -16.45
N TYR A 70 -0.03 -6.38 -15.40
CA TYR A 70 0.32 -7.78 -15.21
C TYR A 70 -0.22 -8.70 -16.31
N GLU A 71 -1.40 -8.44 -16.86
CA GLU A 71 -1.98 -9.33 -17.88
C GLU A 71 -1.14 -9.29 -19.16
N GLU A 72 -0.57 -8.14 -19.49
CA GLU A 72 0.30 -7.97 -20.65
C GLU A 72 1.68 -8.63 -20.46
N LEU A 73 2.18 -8.70 -19.21
CA LEU A 73 3.42 -9.43 -18.89
C LEU A 73 3.21 -10.93 -18.62
N LYS A 74 1.96 -11.38 -18.48
CA LYS A 74 1.60 -12.73 -18.05
C LYS A 74 2.22 -13.83 -18.90
N ASN A 75 2.32 -13.62 -20.20
CA ASN A 75 2.90 -14.61 -21.11
C ASN A 75 4.39 -14.88 -20.80
N TYR A 76 5.15 -13.83 -20.46
CA TYR A 76 6.54 -14.00 -20.00
C TYR A 76 6.60 -14.70 -18.65
N VAL A 77 5.73 -14.34 -17.71
CA VAL A 77 5.66 -14.98 -16.39
C VAL A 77 5.34 -16.48 -16.53
N GLN A 78 4.42 -16.85 -17.43
CA GLN A 78 4.07 -18.24 -17.70
C GLN A 78 5.26 -19.05 -18.25
N LYS A 79 6.10 -18.47 -19.11
CA LYS A 79 7.35 -19.11 -19.56
C LYS A 79 8.31 -19.40 -18.41
N ILE A 80 8.47 -18.45 -17.48
CA ILE A 80 9.28 -18.65 -16.28
C ILE A 80 8.69 -19.78 -15.41
N ILE A 81 7.37 -19.79 -15.23
CA ILE A 81 6.65 -20.86 -14.51
C ILE A 81 6.82 -22.22 -15.21
N ALA A 82 6.89 -22.26 -16.53
CA ALA A 82 7.19 -23.46 -17.31
C ALA A 82 8.67 -23.91 -17.19
N GLY A 83 9.51 -23.10 -16.53
CA GLY A 83 10.89 -23.44 -16.22
C GLY A 83 11.92 -22.81 -17.16
N GLU A 84 11.53 -21.89 -18.04
CA GLU A 84 12.46 -21.13 -18.87
C GLU A 84 13.31 -20.16 -18.02
N ARG A 85 14.51 -19.82 -18.51
CA ARG A 85 15.47 -18.90 -17.87
C ARG A 85 15.68 -17.68 -18.75
N ASN A 86 16.20 -16.58 -18.18
CA ASN A 86 16.57 -15.39 -18.95
C ASN A 86 15.38 -14.79 -19.71
N VAL A 87 14.17 -14.85 -19.13
CA VAL A 87 12.94 -14.40 -19.79
C VAL A 87 12.74 -12.89 -19.58
N LEU A 88 12.44 -12.48 -18.34
CA LEU A 88 12.22 -11.08 -17.95
C LEU A 88 13.45 -10.43 -17.32
N TRP A 89 14.28 -11.23 -16.67
CA TRP A 89 15.54 -10.87 -16.02
C TRP A 89 16.53 -12.03 -16.21
N PRO A 90 17.85 -11.82 -16.12
CA PRO A 90 18.80 -12.94 -16.14
C PRO A 90 18.51 -14.00 -15.08
N GLU A 91 18.79 -15.25 -15.44
CA GLU A 91 18.49 -16.46 -14.67
C GLU A 91 16.98 -16.63 -14.35
N LYS A 92 16.66 -17.38 -13.30
CA LYS A 92 15.29 -17.54 -12.77
C LYS A 92 15.12 -16.68 -11.52
N PRO A 93 13.91 -16.14 -11.27
CA PRO A 93 13.61 -15.60 -9.95
C PRO A 93 13.67 -16.72 -8.90
N ILE A 94 14.04 -16.35 -7.68
CA ILE A 94 14.13 -17.29 -6.56
C ILE A 94 12.79 -17.47 -5.85
N TYR A 95 11.89 -16.49 -5.99
CA TYR A 95 10.50 -16.60 -5.56
C TYR A 95 9.53 -16.00 -6.57
N PHE A 96 8.26 -16.40 -6.44
CA PHE A 96 7.14 -15.58 -6.88
C PHE A 96 6.36 -15.06 -5.67
N ALA A 97 6.14 -13.75 -5.61
CA ALA A 97 5.12 -13.19 -4.74
C ALA A 97 3.75 -13.38 -5.39
N LYS A 98 2.88 -14.13 -4.71
CA LYS A 98 1.49 -14.36 -5.10
C LYS A 98 0.62 -13.21 -4.59
N THR A 99 -0.02 -12.48 -5.50
CA THR A 99 -1.02 -11.46 -5.16
C THR A 99 -2.40 -11.87 -5.67
N SER A 100 -3.45 -11.42 -4.97
CA SER A 100 -4.83 -11.60 -5.41
C SER A 100 -5.06 -10.71 -6.63
N GLY A 101 -5.05 -11.29 -7.83
CA GLY A 101 -5.48 -10.62 -9.05
C GLY A 101 -7.00 -10.60 -9.16
N THR A 102 -7.55 -9.53 -9.71
CA THR A 102 -8.93 -9.52 -10.22
C THR A 102 -8.99 -10.22 -11.58
N THR A 103 -10.18 -10.65 -11.98
CA THR A 103 -10.60 -11.14 -13.31
C THR A 103 -9.91 -12.38 -13.90
N SER A 104 -8.62 -12.64 -13.66
CA SER A 104 -7.82 -13.62 -14.42
C SER A 104 -7.09 -14.69 -13.58
N GLY A 105 -7.27 -14.66 -12.26
CA GLY A 105 -6.60 -15.53 -11.28
C GLY A 105 -5.51 -14.84 -10.48
N ALA A 106 -4.68 -15.63 -9.77
CA ALA A 106 -3.59 -15.10 -8.95
C ALA A 106 -2.44 -14.56 -9.83
N LYS A 107 -1.88 -13.40 -9.45
CA LYS A 107 -0.67 -12.86 -10.09
C LYS A 107 0.57 -13.43 -9.42
N PHE A 108 1.60 -13.72 -10.20
CA PHE A 108 2.89 -14.23 -9.76
C PHE A 108 3.97 -13.21 -10.12
N ILE A 109 4.30 -12.34 -9.18
CA ILE A 109 5.30 -11.29 -9.37
C ILE A 109 6.69 -11.88 -9.08
N PRO A 110 7.63 -11.84 -10.04
CA PRO A 110 8.96 -12.41 -9.84
C PRO A 110 9.74 -11.65 -8.76
N ILE A 111 10.51 -12.39 -7.96
CA ILE A 111 11.47 -11.85 -6.98
C ILE A 111 12.81 -12.53 -7.21
N THR A 112 13.80 -11.73 -7.58
CA THR A 112 15.20 -12.14 -7.78
C THR A 112 16.00 -12.01 -6.49
N GLN A 113 17.19 -12.64 -6.46
CA GLN A 113 18.12 -12.54 -5.33
C GLN A 113 18.52 -11.08 -5.02
N GLU A 114 18.64 -10.24 -6.04
CA GLU A 114 19.00 -8.84 -5.90
C GLU A 114 17.84 -8.00 -5.39
N SER A 115 16.64 -8.18 -5.96
CA SER A 115 15.44 -7.44 -5.55
C SER A 115 15.11 -7.67 -4.07
N ILE A 116 15.11 -8.92 -3.59
CA ILE A 116 14.79 -9.21 -2.18
C ILE A 116 15.85 -8.63 -1.23
N LYS A 117 17.12 -8.60 -1.65
CA LYS A 117 18.20 -7.96 -0.87
C LYS A 117 17.89 -6.48 -0.66
N HIS A 118 17.48 -5.76 -1.69
CA HIS A 118 17.08 -4.35 -1.55
C HIS A 118 15.87 -4.17 -0.64
N GLN A 119 14.86 -5.04 -0.72
CA GLN A 119 13.69 -4.94 0.16
C GLN A 119 14.05 -5.15 1.65
N VAL A 120 14.93 -6.11 1.93
CA VAL A 120 15.45 -6.36 3.29
C VAL A 120 16.29 -5.18 3.78
N GLU A 121 17.15 -4.64 2.92
CA GLU A 121 17.95 -3.45 3.24
C GLU A 121 17.08 -2.23 3.49
N ALA A 122 16.01 -2.02 2.72
CA ALA A 122 15.07 -0.90 2.89
C ALA A 122 14.36 -0.98 4.25
N SER A 123 13.81 -2.14 4.60
CA SER A 123 13.15 -2.38 5.89
C SER A 123 14.10 -2.10 7.07
N ARG A 124 15.35 -2.59 6.97
CA ARG A 124 16.39 -2.32 7.97
C ARG A 124 16.76 -0.83 8.04
N ASN A 125 16.93 -0.20 6.88
CA ASN A 125 17.37 1.19 6.80
C ASN A 125 16.30 2.15 7.33
N ALA A 126 15.01 1.83 7.22
CA ALA A 126 13.93 2.60 7.82
C ALA A 126 14.11 2.71 9.35
N ILE A 127 14.32 1.58 10.02
CA ILE A 127 14.57 1.52 11.47
C ILE A 127 15.87 2.24 11.85
N LEU A 128 16.94 2.03 11.07
CA LEU A 128 18.23 2.67 11.34
C LEU A 128 18.18 4.19 11.13
N THR A 129 17.37 4.67 10.18
CA THR A 129 17.18 6.11 9.95
C THR A 129 16.41 6.74 11.10
N TYR A 130 15.36 6.08 11.59
CA TYR A 130 14.67 6.47 12.82
C TYR A 130 15.63 6.56 14.03
N ILE A 131 16.49 5.56 14.24
CA ILE A 131 17.50 5.58 15.30
C ILE A 131 18.45 6.77 15.13
N HIS A 132 18.85 7.08 13.89
CA HIS A 132 19.76 8.19 13.62
C HIS A 132 19.11 9.55 13.91
N GLU A 133 17.87 9.75 13.48
CA GLU A 133 17.14 11.01 13.64
C GLU A 133 16.80 11.28 15.12
N THR A 134 16.22 10.28 15.80
CA THR A 134 15.67 10.45 17.15
C THR A 134 16.70 10.16 18.24
N GLY A 135 17.76 9.41 17.92
CA GLY A 135 18.66 8.84 18.92
C GLY A 135 18.03 7.75 19.80
N ASN A 136 16.76 7.40 19.57
CA ASN A 136 16.02 6.40 20.33
C ASN A 136 16.47 5.00 19.94
N THR A 137 16.94 4.24 20.94
CA THR A 137 17.30 2.82 20.80
C THR A 137 16.63 1.96 21.86
N GLY A 138 15.68 2.51 22.63
CA GLY A 138 15.02 1.81 23.74
C GLY A 138 14.32 0.53 23.29
N PHE A 139 13.86 0.50 22.05
CA PHE A 139 13.15 -0.63 21.48
C PHE A 139 14.06 -1.80 20.99
N VAL A 140 15.38 -1.60 20.91
CA VAL A 140 16.29 -2.57 20.25
C VAL A 140 16.44 -3.86 21.06
N ASP A 141 16.30 -3.78 22.39
CA ASP A 141 16.56 -4.91 23.29
C ASP A 141 15.32 -5.75 23.59
N GLY A 142 14.11 -5.24 23.31
CA GLY A 142 12.87 -5.94 23.61
C GLY A 142 12.43 -6.93 22.53
N ARG A 143 11.21 -7.45 22.73
CA ARG A 143 10.54 -8.29 21.74
C ARG A 143 9.88 -7.43 20.68
N MET A 144 9.83 -7.97 19.47
CA MET A 144 9.15 -7.38 18.33
C MET A 144 8.13 -8.36 17.76
N ILE A 145 6.99 -7.84 17.36
CA ILE A 145 5.99 -8.60 16.62
C ILE A 145 5.87 -8.05 15.20
N PHE A 146 5.72 -8.95 14.23
CA PHE A 146 5.22 -8.60 12.90
C PHE A 146 3.97 -9.42 12.59
N LEU A 147 2.81 -8.75 12.59
CA LEU A 147 1.53 -9.33 12.22
C LEU A 147 1.48 -9.50 10.70
N GLN A 148 1.69 -10.73 10.24
CA GLN A 148 1.88 -11.06 8.84
C GLN A 148 1.08 -12.28 8.38
N GLY A 149 0.99 -12.46 7.06
CA GLY A 149 0.47 -13.68 6.45
C GLY A 149 1.33 -14.91 6.73
N SER A 150 0.81 -16.10 6.40
CA SER A 150 1.52 -17.37 6.58
C SER A 150 2.89 -17.36 5.89
N PRO A 151 3.95 -17.88 6.54
CA PRO A 151 5.29 -18.00 5.96
C PRO A 151 5.47 -19.27 5.12
N ILE A 152 4.43 -20.10 5.01
CA ILE A 152 4.41 -21.30 4.18
C ILE A 152 4.61 -20.88 2.73
N LEU A 153 5.56 -21.54 2.09
CA LEU A 153 5.84 -21.38 0.67
C LEU A 153 5.47 -22.67 -0.05
N GLU A 154 4.79 -22.52 -1.16
CA GLU A 154 4.50 -23.60 -2.10
C GLU A 154 5.54 -23.57 -3.23
N GLU A 155 5.48 -24.51 -4.16
CA GLU A 155 6.40 -24.57 -5.29
C GLU A 155 5.66 -24.70 -6.61
N LYS A 156 6.11 -23.96 -7.63
CA LYS A 156 5.59 -24.04 -8.99
C LYS A 156 6.73 -23.84 -9.98
N GLY A 157 6.91 -24.80 -10.89
CA GLY A 157 7.98 -24.70 -11.90
C GLY A 157 9.40 -24.72 -11.33
N GLY A 158 9.61 -25.34 -10.16
CA GLY A 158 10.88 -25.31 -9.44
C GLY A 158 11.18 -23.99 -8.71
N ILE A 159 10.20 -23.08 -8.63
CA ILE A 159 10.34 -21.78 -7.97
C ILE A 159 9.35 -21.72 -6.81
N LYS A 160 9.83 -21.32 -5.63
CA LYS A 160 8.99 -21.17 -4.44
C LYS A 160 8.06 -19.97 -4.60
N TYR A 161 6.83 -20.07 -4.12
CA TYR A 161 5.90 -18.94 -4.14
C TYR A 161 5.10 -18.82 -2.85
N GLY A 162 4.68 -17.60 -2.56
CA GLY A 162 3.89 -17.29 -1.38
C GLY A 162 3.53 -15.81 -1.34
N ARG A 163 2.89 -15.36 -0.27
CA ARG A 163 2.67 -13.92 -0.06
C ARG A 163 4.02 -13.25 0.23
N LEU A 164 4.20 -12.00 -0.19
CA LEU A 164 5.43 -11.26 0.06
C LEU A 164 5.83 -11.28 1.55
N SER A 165 4.89 -11.00 2.46
CA SER A 165 5.14 -11.02 3.90
C SER A 165 5.60 -12.38 4.41
N GLY A 166 5.14 -13.47 3.78
CA GLY A 166 5.58 -14.82 4.08
C GLY A 166 7.00 -15.09 3.61
N ILE A 167 7.34 -14.64 2.39
CA ILE A 167 8.70 -14.72 1.82
C ILE A 167 9.69 -13.93 2.68
N SER A 168 9.36 -12.69 3.05
CA SER A 168 10.23 -11.83 3.88
C SER A 168 10.55 -12.44 5.24
N ALA A 169 9.70 -13.32 5.77
CA ALA A 169 9.93 -14.02 7.04
C ALA A 169 11.19 -14.91 7.01
N HIS A 170 11.57 -15.42 5.83
CA HIS A 170 12.77 -16.26 5.64
C HIS A 170 14.08 -15.46 5.63
N TYR A 171 14.00 -14.12 5.55
CA TYR A 171 15.15 -13.22 5.49
C TYR A 171 15.45 -12.52 6.81
N VAL A 172 14.73 -12.85 7.89
CA VAL A 172 15.01 -12.32 9.22
C VAL A 172 16.31 -12.94 9.76
N PRO A 173 17.36 -12.14 10.05
CA PRO A 173 18.63 -12.66 10.56
C PRO A 173 18.47 -13.46 11.86
N ASN A 174 19.24 -14.54 12.00
CA ASN A 174 19.16 -15.45 13.16
C ASN A 174 19.29 -14.74 14.52
N TYR A 175 20.12 -13.70 14.60
CA TYR A 175 20.29 -12.93 15.84
C TYR A 175 19.06 -12.11 16.23
N LEU A 176 18.17 -11.80 15.27
CA LEU A 176 16.89 -11.12 15.47
C LEU A 176 15.73 -12.10 15.70
N GLN A 177 15.85 -13.36 15.24
CA GLN A 177 14.79 -14.35 15.41
C GLN A 177 14.45 -14.62 16.88
N LYS A 178 15.43 -14.57 17.78
CA LYS A 178 15.20 -14.73 19.23
C LYS A 178 14.30 -13.64 19.83
N ASN A 179 14.28 -12.44 19.25
CA ASN A 179 13.46 -11.34 19.74
C ASN A 179 12.10 -11.27 19.01
N ARG A 180 11.85 -12.14 18.04
CA ARG A 180 10.69 -12.07 17.15
C ARG A 180 9.55 -12.97 17.61
N LEU A 181 8.37 -12.39 17.66
CA LEU A 181 7.08 -13.05 17.82
C LEU A 181 6.17 -12.77 16.60
N PRO A 182 5.13 -13.57 16.38
CA PRO A 182 4.88 -14.84 17.05
C PRO A 182 5.81 -15.96 16.53
N SER A 183 5.77 -17.11 17.20
CA SER A 183 6.50 -18.32 16.82
C SER A 183 6.16 -18.75 15.38
N TRP A 184 7.06 -19.54 14.76
CA TRP A 184 6.82 -20.08 13.41
C TRP A 184 5.50 -20.87 13.34
N LYS A 185 5.26 -21.71 14.36
CA LYS A 185 4.03 -22.52 14.48
C LYS A 185 2.79 -21.65 14.46
N THR A 186 2.76 -20.59 15.27
CA THR A 186 1.64 -19.63 15.32
C THR A 186 1.50 -18.83 14.03
N ASN A 187 2.62 -18.50 13.38
CA ASN A 187 2.59 -17.83 12.08
C ASN A 187 1.96 -18.68 10.96
N CYS A 188 2.03 -20.01 11.05
CA CYS A 188 1.43 -20.95 10.09
C CYS A 188 -0.07 -21.19 10.26
N ILE A 189 -0.72 -20.66 11.30
CA ILE A 189 -2.17 -20.79 11.48
C ILE A 189 -2.88 -20.02 10.36
N GLU A 190 -3.80 -20.68 9.65
CA GLU A 190 -4.56 -20.08 8.55
C GLU A 190 -5.76 -19.25 9.03
N ASP A 191 -6.51 -19.79 10.00
CA ASP A 191 -7.64 -19.06 10.58
C ASP A 191 -7.14 -17.83 11.35
N TRP A 192 -7.59 -16.66 10.90
CA TRP A 192 -7.06 -15.40 11.37
C TRP A 192 -7.41 -15.11 12.83
N GLU A 193 -8.64 -15.43 13.25
CA GLU A 193 -9.07 -15.20 14.62
C GLU A 193 -8.31 -16.08 15.60
N THR A 194 -8.24 -17.38 15.33
CA THR A 194 -7.45 -18.35 16.10
C THR A 194 -5.98 -17.96 16.13
N LYS A 195 -5.43 -17.49 15.00
CA LYS A 195 -4.06 -17.01 14.93
C LYS A 195 -3.85 -15.84 15.90
N VAL A 196 -4.72 -14.84 15.88
CA VAL A 196 -4.57 -13.67 16.76
C VAL A 196 -4.74 -14.03 18.23
N ASP A 197 -5.65 -14.93 18.58
CA ASP A 197 -5.78 -15.42 19.96
C ASP A 197 -4.49 -16.09 20.42
N LYS A 198 -3.86 -16.90 19.56
CA LYS A 198 -2.59 -17.53 19.87
C LYS A 198 -1.43 -16.54 19.96
N ILE A 199 -1.43 -15.49 19.14
CA ILE A 199 -0.47 -14.40 19.22
C ILE A 199 -0.58 -13.69 20.57
N ILE A 200 -1.79 -13.44 21.06
CA ILE A 200 -2.03 -12.80 22.35
C ILE A 200 -1.43 -13.65 23.48
N GLU A 201 -1.68 -14.96 23.49
CA GLU A 201 -1.07 -15.88 24.46
C GLU A 201 0.47 -15.82 24.47
N GLU A 202 1.09 -15.69 23.29
CA GLU A 202 2.55 -15.59 23.18
C GLU A 202 3.12 -14.21 23.57
N THR A 203 2.30 -13.17 23.59
CA THR A 203 2.78 -11.77 23.70
C THR A 203 2.35 -11.06 24.97
N GLU A 204 1.24 -11.46 25.60
CA GLU A 204 0.63 -10.70 26.72
C GLU A 204 1.55 -10.52 27.94
N ASN A 205 2.50 -11.44 28.13
CA ASN A 205 3.45 -11.43 29.24
C ASN A 205 4.87 -11.01 28.82
N GLU A 206 5.06 -10.55 27.58
CA GLU A 206 6.37 -10.23 27.02
C GLU A 206 6.63 -8.71 27.01
N ASN A 207 7.91 -8.32 27.03
CA ASN A 207 8.31 -6.93 26.87
C ASN A 207 8.29 -6.54 25.38
N MET A 208 7.09 -6.26 24.86
CA MET A 208 6.91 -5.81 23.49
C MET A 208 7.38 -4.37 23.34
N THR A 209 8.26 -4.15 22.37
CA THR A 209 8.91 -2.85 22.12
C THR A 209 8.69 -2.32 20.72
N VAL A 210 8.52 -3.23 19.75
CA VAL A 210 8.16 -2.92 18.37
C VAL A 210 6.94 -3.75 17.97
N ILE A 211 5.95 -3.08 17.39
CA ILE A 211 4.78 -3.74 16.83
C ILE A 211 4.71 -3.33 15.38
N ALA A 212 4.70 -4.31 14.48
CA ALA A 212 4.67 -4.08 13.06
C ALA A 212 3.50 -4.81 12.39
N GLY A 213 2.91 -4.23 11.35
CA GLY A 213 1.86 -4.89 10.57
C GLY A 213 0.95 -3.92 9.83
N ILE A 214 -0.03 -4.48 9.14
CA ILE A 214 -1.11 -3.68 8.53
C ILE A 214 -1.98 -3.11 9.66
N PRO A 215 -2.27 -1.79 9.68
CA PRO A 215 -3.06 -1.14 10.72
C PRO A 215 -4.34 -1.88 11.12
N SER A 216 -5.16 -2.35 10.18
CA SER A 216 -6.40 -3.07 10.53
C SER A 216 -6.16 -4.37 11.31
N TRP A 217 -5.08 -5.09 11.02
CA TRP A 217 -4.72 -6.33 11.73
C TRP A 217 -4.19 -6.04 13.13
N VAL A 218 -3.37 -5.00 13.25
CA VAL A 218 -2.81 -4.57 14.54
C VAL A 218 -3.91 -4.01 15.44
N GLN A 219 -4.88 -3.29 14.88
CA GLN A 219 -6.05 -2.82 15.61
C GLN A 219 -6.82 -3.97 16.25
N MET A 220 -7.14 -5.03 15.47
CA MET A 220 -7.85 -6.19 15.99
C MET A 220 -7.07 -6.90 17.10
N TYR A 221 -5.75 -7.01 16.94
CA TYR A 221 -4.86 -7.54 17.98
C TYR A 221 -4.92 -6.69 19.27
N PHE A 222 -4.87 -5.35 19.15
CA PHE A 222 -4.98 -4.44 20.29
C PHE A 222 -6.36 -4.48 20.97
N GLU A 223 -7.43 -4.57 20.19
CA GLU A 223 -8.80 -4.68 20.72
C GLU A 223 -8.98 -5.97 21.51
N LYS A 224 -8.58 -7.12 20.94
CA LYS A 224 -8.63 -8.41 21.64
C LYS A 224 -7.71 -8.44 22.88
N LEU A 225 -6.52 -7.84 22.80
CA LEU A 225 -5.59 -7.76 23.92
C LEU A 225 -6.13 -6.90 25.07
N ASN A 226 -6.72 -5.73 24.75
CA ASN A 226 -7.37 -4.87 25.73
C ASN A 226 -8.58 -5.59 26.37
N ALA A 227 -9.40 -6.27 25.57
CA ALA A 227 -10.57 -7.00 26.07
C ALA A 227 -10.16 -8.17 27.00
N LYS A 228 -9.11 -8.91 26.65
CA LYS A 228 -8.61 -10.04 27.45
C LYS A 228 -7.95 -9.60 28.75
N THR A 229 -7.19 -8.50 28.73
CA THR A 229 -6.36 -8.06 29.86
C THR A 229 -6.98 -6.95 30.71
N ASN A 230 -8.04 -6.31 30.22
CA ASN A 230 -8.66 -5.11 30.79
C ASN A 230 -7.66 -3.96 31.04
N LYS A 231 -6.62 -3.86 30.20
CA LYS A 231 -5.58 -2.83 30.23
C LYS A 231 -5.41 -2.23 28.85
N LYS A 232 -4.92 -0.99 28.78
CA LYS A 232 -4.50 -0.41 27.49
C LYS A 232 -3.17 -1.03 27.05
N VAL A 233 -2.90 -1.08 25.74
CA VAL A 233 -1.70 -1.72 25.20
C VAL A 233 -0.42 -1.06 25.74
N GLY A 234 -0.39 0.27 25.89
CA GLY A 234 0.78 0.97 26.43
C GLY A 234 1.00 0.73 27.93
N GLU A 235 -0.04 0.36 28.69
CA GLU A 235 0.09 -0.01 30.10
C GLU A 235 0.63 -1.44 30.24
N LEU A 236 0.18 -2.35 29.38
CA LEU A 236 0.64 -3.73 29.32
C LEU A 236 2.09 -3.79 28.80
N PHE A 237 2.35 -3.14 27.67
CA PHE A 237 3.65 -3.05 27.01
C PHE A 237 4.28 -1.68 27.24
N LYS A 238 4.82 -1.49 28.45
CA LYS A 238 5.36 -0.20 28.90
C LYS A 238 6.45 0.36 27.99
N ASN A 239 7.23 -0.50 27.33
CA ASN A 239 8.34 -0.11 26.44
C ASN A 239 7.96 -0.18 24.95
N PHE A 240 6.67 -0.29 24.61
CA PHE A 240 6.20 -0.21 23.23
C PHE A 240 6.35 1.22 22.71
N ASP A 241 7.47 1.46 22.02
CA ASP A 241 7.89 2.81 21.64
C ASP A 241 7.99 3.01 20.11
N LEU A 242 7.75 1.97 19.32
CA LEU A 242 7.81 2.07 17.86
C LEU A 242 6.76 1.21 17.15
N PHE A 243 5.86 1.86 16.42
CA PHE A 243 4.89 1.22 15.53
C PHE A 243 5.36 1.28 14.07
N ILE A 244 5.49 0.13 13.38
CA ILE A 244 5.91 0.09 11.98
C ILE A 244 4.76 -0.42 11.12
N TYR A 245 4.36 0.35 10.11
CA TYR A 245 3.18 0.01 9.32
C TYR A 245 3.39 0.23 7.82
N GLY A 246 2.49 -0.34 7.03
CA GLY A 246 2.46 -0.17 5.59
C GLY A 246 1.25 -0.85 4.97
N GLY A 247 1.02 -0.59 3.69
CA GLY A 247 -0.03 -1.24 2.89
C GLY A 247 -1.42 -0.59 2.99
N VAL A 248 -1.65 0.35 3.92
CA VAL A 248 -2.82 1.24 3.95
C VAL A 248 -2.45 2.56 4.62
N ASN A 249 -3.22 3.62 4.32
CA ASN A 249 -3.09 4.91 4.99
C ASN A 249 -3.41 4.76 6.50
N TYR A 250 -2.49 5.17 7.37
CA TYR A 250 -2.64 5.07 8.83
C TYR A 250 -3.40 6.25 9.44
N GLU A 251 -3.44 7.41 8.80
CA GLU A 251 -4.05 8.62 9.37
C GLU A 251 -5.51 8.44 9.84
N PRO A 252 -6.38 7.70 9.13
CA PRO A 252 -7.74 7.42 9.61
C PRO A 252 -7.77 6.58 10.90
N TYR A 253 -6.76 5.73 11.11
CA TYR A 253 -6.66 4.81 12.26
C TYR A 253 -5.98 5.44 13.48
N ARG A 254 -5.23 6.54 13.29
CA ARG A 254 -4.35 7.13 14.32
C ARG A 254 -5.06 7.37 15.66
N ALA A 255 -6.22 8.02 15.65
CA ALA A 255 -6.97 8.32 16.88
C ALA A 255 -7.43 7.05 17.61
N LYS A 256 -7.88 6.03 16.86
CA LYS A 256 -8.27 4.74 17.42
C LYS A 256 -7.06 4.02 18.03
N PHE A 257 -5.91 4.04 17.35
CA PHE A 257 -4.67 3.47 17.87
C PHE A 257 -4.20 4.18 19.14
N GLU A 258 -4.14 5.51 19.16
CA GLU A 258 -3.77 6.27 20.35
C GLU A 258 -4.71 5.96 21.53
N SER A 259 -6.01 5.79 21.28
CA SER A 259 -6.99 5.36 22.30
C SER A 259 -6.78 3.92 22.79
N LEU A 260 -6.45 2.98 21.89
CA LEU A 260 -6.18 1.58 22.24
C LEU A 260 -4.88 1.43 23.02
N ILE A 261 -3.86 2.23 22.66
CA ILE A 261 -2.55 2.25 23.31
C ILE A 261 -2.61 3.03 24.62
N GLY A 262 -3.43 4.08 24.71
CA GLY A 262 -3.51 4.99 25.85
C GLY A 262 -2.44 6.09 25.83
N ARG A 263 -1.58 6.13 24.81
CA ARG A 263 -0.57 7.18 24.59
C ARG A 263 -0.16 7.24 23.11
N LYS A 264 0.54 8.32 22.74
CA LYS A 264 1.23 8.41 21.45
C LYS A 264 2.49 7.53 21.45
N VAL A 265 2.75 6.92 20.30
CA VAL A 265 3.91 6.08 20.03
C VAL A 265 4.45 6.51 18.67
N ASP A 266 5.78 6.60 18.55
CA ASP A 266 6.41 6.95 17.29
C ASP A 266 6.09 5.90 16.22
N SER A 267 6.11 6.33 14.95
CA SER A 267 5.75 5.43 13.87
C SER A 267 6.63 5.57 12.64
N ILE A 268 6.79 4.47 11.93
CA ILE A 268 7.49 4.42 10.64
C ILE A 268 6.53 3.84 9.60
N GLU A 269 6.18 4.67 8.63
CA GLU A 269 5.48 4.21 7.42
C GLU A 269 6.45 3.56 6.43
N LEU A 270 6.03 2.45 5.85
CA LEU A 270 6.73 1.73 4.79
C LEU A 270 5.81 1.62 3.57
N PHE A 271 6.38 1.75 2.37
CA PHE A 271 5.70 1.52 1.10
C PHE A 271 6.30 0.33 0.33
N PRO A 272 6.07 -0.92 0.80
CA PRO A 272 6.40 -2.13 0.06
C PRO A 272 5.25 -2.62 -0.81
N ALA A 273 5.59 -3.29 -1.91
CA ALA A 273 4.72 -4.10 -2.73
C ALA A 273 5.45 -5.37 -3.20
N SER A 274 4.72 -6.32 -3.79
CA SER A 274 5.32 -7.53 -4.35
C SER A 274 6.35 -7.21 -5.43
N GLU A 275 6.14 -6.10 -6.12
CA GLU A 275 6.96 -5.55 -7.19
C GLU A 275 8.25 -4.87 -6.71
N GLY A 276 8.33 -4.45 -5.44
CA GLY A 276 9.47 -3.69 -4.93
C GLY A 276 9.20 -3.01 -3.59
N PHE A 277 10.27 -2.48 -2.97
CA PHE A 277 10.16 -1.62 -1.79
C PHE A 277 10.46 -0.19 -2.22
N PHE A 278 9.44 0.67 -2.27
CA PHE A 278 9.52 1.95 -2.95
C PHE A 278 9.97 3.09 -2.05
N ALA A 279 9.44 3.19 -0.83
CA ALA A 279 9.72 4.30 0.06
C ALA A 279 9.60 3.91 1.54
N TYR A 280 10.28 4.64 2.43
CA TYR A 280 10.05 4.57 3.88
C TYR A 280 10.09 5.96 4.51
N GLN A 281 9.40 6.11 5.63
CA GLN A 281 9.43 7.33 6.44
C GLN A 281 10.82 7.50 7.05
N ASP A 282 11.54 8.51 6.58
CA ASP A 282 12.91 8.84 7.01
C ASP A 282 12.95 9.92 8.09
N SER A 283 11.81 10.54 8.39
CA SER A 283 11.70 11.59 9.40
C SER A 283 10.40 11.50 10.21
N GLN A 284 10.48 11.78 11.51
CA GLN A 284 9.32 11.95 12.41
C GLN A 284 8.67 13.33 12.28
N THR A 285 9.30 14.28 11.59
CA THR A 285 8.85 15.68 11.51
C THR A 285 8.55 16.16 10.09
N LYS A 286 8.99 15.44 9.06
CA LYS A 286 8.70 15.76 7.66
C LYS A 286 7.56 14.89 7.15
N GLU A 287 6.73 15.50 6.31
CA GLU A 287 5.66 14.79 5.62
C GLU A 287 6.22 13.86 4.54
N GLY A 288 5.58 12.69 4.40
CA GLY A 288 5.86 11.72 3.38
C GLY A 288 7.06 10.81 3.66
N MET A 289 7.25 9.87 2.74
CA MET A 289 8.30 8.87 2.78
C MET A 289 9.39 9.19 1.78
N LEU A 290 10.65 8.94 2.14
CA LEU A 290 11.78 9.03 1.24
C LEU A 290 11.67 7.97 0.14
N LEU A 291 11.57 8.41 -1.12
CA LEU A 291 11.57 7.53 -2.28
C LEU A 291 12.97 6.93 -2.49
N LEU A 292 13.05 5.60 -2.63
CA LEU A 292 14.31 4.88 -2.75
C LEU A 292 14.75 4.83 -4.21
N LEU A 293 15.67 5.73 -4.57
CA LEU A 293 16.15 5.89 -5.94
C LEU A 293 17.35 4.99 -6.29
N ASN A 294 17.88 4.22 -5.33
CA ASN A 294 19.06 3.38 -5.51
C ASN A 294 18.83 1.93 -5.02
N SER A 295 17.68 1.36 -5.36
CA SER A 295 17.23 0.03 -4.91
C SER A 295 16.93 -0.92 -6.06
N GLY A 296 17.58 -0.73 -7.22
CA GLY A 296 17.35 -1.56 -8.41
C GLY A 296 15.98 -1.34 -9.05
N ILE A 297 15.41 -0.15 -8.87
CA ILE A 297 14.13 0.27 -9.44
C ILE A 297 14.35 1.61 -10.15
N PHE A 298 14.07 1.64 -11.44
CA PHE A 298 13.94 2.85 -12.23
C PHE A 298 12.47 3.29 -12.21
N TYR A 299 12.23 4.56 -11.88
CA TYR A 299 10.89 5.12 -11.75
C TYR A 299 10.59 6.06 -12.90
N GLU A 300 9.38 5.89 -13.41
CA GLU A 300 8.72 6.82 -14.29
C GLU A 300 7.35 7.14 -13.71
N PHE A 301 6.82 8.28 -14.09
CA PHE A 301 5.59 8.81 -13.56
C PHE A 301 4.69 9.23 -14.71
N VAL A 302 3.40 9.01 -14.59
CA VAL A 302 2.39 9.54 -15.52
C VAL A 302 1.41 10.31 -14.67
N LYS A 303 1.04 11.54 -15.03
CA LYS A 303 0.06 12.26 -14.22
C LYS A 303 -1.25 11.48 -14.20
N ALA A 304 -1.91 11.46 -13.05
CA ALA A 304 -3.09 10.62 -12.86
C ALA A 304 -4.25 10.99 -13.80
N ASP A 305 -4.40 12.28 -14.12
CA ASP A 305 -5.38 12.82 -15.06
C ASP A 305 -5.04 12.52 -16.53
N GLU A 306 -3.75 12.49 -16.89
CA GLU A 306 -3.27 12.15 -18.24
C GLU A 306 -3.20 10.63 -18.49
N PHE A 307 -3.39 9.78 -17.48
CA PHE A 307 -3.04 8.34 -17.56
C PHE A 307 -3.79 7.54 -18.64
N PHE A 308 -5.04 7.90 -18.93
CA PHE A 308 -5.89 7.19 -19.89
C PHE A 308 -5.85 7.79 -21.30
N GLU A 309 -4.99 8.78 -21.53
CA GLU A 309 -4.72 9.26 -22.88
C GLU A 309 -4.04 8.18 -23.72
N GLU A 310 -4.14 8.28 -25.04
CA GLU A 310 -3.58 7.27 -25.95
C GLU A 310 -2.06 7.13 -25.82
N ASN A 311 -1.37 8.25 -25.58
CA ASN A 311 0.09 8.31 -25.46
C ASN A 311 0.49 9.21 -24.28
N PRO A 312 0.26 8.76 -23.03
CA PRO A 312 0.44 9.59 -21.87
C PRO A 312 1.92 9.90 -21.67
N LYS A 313 2.23 11.14 -21.27
CA LYS A 313 3.62 11.54 -21.05
C LYS A 313 4.21 10.81 -19.84
N ARG A 314 5.38 10.20 -20.02
CA ARG A 314 6.18 9.58 -18.97
C ARG A 314 7.24 10.56 -18.47
N TYR A 315 7.13 10.96 -17.21
CA TYR A 315 8.04 11.86 -16.52
C TYR A 315 9.10 11.05 -15.78
N ALA A 316 10.37 11.41 -15.95
CA ALA A 316 11.44 10.89 -15.09
C ALA A 316 11.45 11.64 -13.75
N ILE A 317 12.25 11.16 -12.78
CA ILE A 317 12.38 11.83 -11.47
C ILE A 317 12.80 13.31 -11.58
N ALA A 318 13.46 13.72 -12.68
CA ALA A 318 13.86 15.10 -12.92
C ALA A 318 12.68 16.03 -13.24
N ASP A 319 11.59 15.48 -13.78
CA ASP A 319 10.50 16.24 -14.41
C ASP A 319 9.22 16.27 -13.56
N VAL A 320 9.22 15.61 -12.40
CA VAL A 320 8.08 15.61 -11.49
C VAL A 320 7.96 16.94 -10.75
N VAL A 321 6.72 17.33 -10.44
CA VAL A 321 6.43 18.56 -9.69
C VAL A 321 5.66 18.25 -8.40
N LEU A 322 5.72 19.20 -7.46
CA LEU A 322 5.02 19.09 -6.19
C LEU A 322 3.50 19.14 -6.36
N GLY A 323 2.78 18.44 -5.50
CA GLY A 323 1.32 18.55 -5.40
C GLY A 323 0.52 17.81 -6.47
N VAL A 324 1.19 17.29 -7.52
CA VAL A 324 0.56 16.50 -8.59
C VAL A 324 0.54 15.02 -8.22
N ASP A 325 -0.58 14.36 -8.49
CA ASP A 325 -0.73 12.91 -8.37
C ASP A 325 -0.21 12.23 -9.63
N TYR A 326 0.65 11.24 -9.43
CA TYR A 326 1.25 10.45 -10.50
C TYR A 326 0.96 8.97 -10.32
N ALA A 327 0.52 8.30 -11.38
CA ALA A 327 0.64 6.85 -11.48
C ALA A 327 2.11 6.46 -11.55
N MET A 328 2.50 5.50 -10.70
CA MET A 328 3.87 5.03 -10.63
C MET A 328 4.13 3.89 -11.62
N ILE A 329 5.04 4.13 -12.55
CA ILE A 329 5.52 3.17 -13.55
C ILE A 329 6.93 2.76 -13.16
N ILE A 330 7.21 1.47 -13.12
CA ILE A 330 8.51 0.96 -12.65
C ILE A 330 9.16 0.02 -13.65
N SER A 331 10.49 0.06 -13.68
CA SER A 331 11.32 -0.99 -14.24
C SER A 331 12.27 -1.50 -13.17
N THR A 332 12.38 -2.82 -12.98
CA THR A 332 13.02 -3.40 -11.79
C THR A 332 14.04 -4.47 -12.14
N ASN A 333 14.99 -4.67 -11.23
CA ASN A 333 15.91 -5.82 -11.23
C ASN A 333 15.23 -7.16 -10.87
N ALA A 334 13.90 -7.21 -10.93
CA ALA A 334 13.11 -8.43 -10.93
C ALA A 334 12.47 -8.74 -12.29
N GLY A 335 12.72 -7.90 -13.31
CA GLY A 335 12.23 -8.09 -14.67
C GLY A 335 10.83 -7.53 -14.92
N LEU A 336 10.36 -6.60 -14.10
CA LEU A 336 9.21 -5.77 -14.46
C LEU A 336 9.73 -4.61 -15.32
N TRP A 337 9.07 -4.29 -16.43
CA TRP A 337 9.52 -3.30 -17.40
C TRP A 337 8.36 -2.43 -17.85
N GLY A 338 8.46 -1.11 -17.65
CA GLY A 338 7.35 -0.18 -17.90
C GLY A 338 6.08 -0.57 -17.13
N TYR A 339 6.23 -1.21 -15.97
CA TYR A 339 5.12 -1.86 -15.27
C TYR A 339 4.32 -0.85 -14.45
N ASN A 340 3.02 -0.79 -14.70
CA ASN A 340 2.07 -0.04 -13.90
C ASN A 340 1.77 -0.78 -12.59
N VAL A 341 2.28 -0.25 -11.49
CA VAL A 341 2.04 -0.78 -10.13
C VAL A 341 0.56 -0.62 -9.73
N GLY A 342 -0.11 0.35 -10.34
CA GLY A 342 -1.50 0.69 -10.09
C GLY A 342 -1.69 1.65 -8.91
N ASP A 343 -0.66 1.95 -8.13
CA ASP A 343 -0.67 2.96 -7.07
C ASP A 343 -0.38 4.36 -7.64
N THR A 344 -1.00 5.38 -7.05
CA THR A 344 -0.65 6.79 -7.30
C THR A 344 0.11 7.38 -6.13
N VAL A 345 1.07 8.26 -6.43
CA VAL A 345 1.89 8.97 -5.46
C VAL A 345 1.89 10.47 -5.73
N ARG A 346 2.06 11.26 -4.67
CA ARG A 346 2.22 12.72 -4.74
C ARG A 346 3.54 13.13 -4.13
N PHE A 347 4.29 13.97 -4.85
CA PHE A 347 5.53 14.53 -4.31
C PHE A 347 5.21 15.67 -3.33
N VAL A 348 5.70 15.51 -2.09
CA VAL A 348 5.62 16.52 -1.02
C VAL A 348 6.97 17.20 -0.76
N SER A 349 8.05 16.64 -1.33
CA SER A 349 9.37 17.26 -1.39
C SER A 349 10.12 16.75 -2.61
N LEU A 350 10.95 17.61 -3.22
CA LEU A 350 11.88 17.23 -4.30
C LEU A 350 13.34 17.20 -3.80
N LYS A 351 13.60 17.67 -2.57
CA LYS A 351 14.94 17.76 -1.97
C LYS A 351 14.89 17.47 -0.46
N PRO A 352 15.05 16.20 -0.06
CA PRO A 352 15.06 15.01 -0.91
C PRO A 352 13.67 14.66 -1.45
N TYR A 353 13.62 13.77 -2.45
CA TYR A 353 12.36 13.31 -3.03
C TYR A 353 11.54 12.53 -1.99
N ARG A 354 10.42 13.12 -1.55
CA ARG A 354 9.45 12.49 -0.65
C ARG A 354 8.10 12.38 -1.29
N VAL A 355 7.45 11.24 -1.05
CA VAL A 355 6.15 10.91 -1.61
C VAL A 355 5.16 10.53 -0.51
N VAL A 356 3.90 10.84 -0.74
CA VAL A 356 2.76 10.23 -0.04
C VAL A 356 2.00 9.36 -1.04
N VAL A 357 1.43 8.25 -0.58
CA VAL A 357 0.54 7.43 -1.42
C VAL A 357 -0.80 8.16 -1.52
N SER A 358 -1.16 8.59 -2.73
CA SER A 358 -2.37 9.37 -3.00
C SER A 358 -3.57 8.50 -3.36
N GLY A 359 -3.37 7.23 -3.74
CA GLY A 359 -4.46 6.33 -4.10
C GLY A 359 -4.05 5.22 -5.07
N ARG A 360 -4.99 4.81 -5.93
CA ARG A 360 -4.82 3.77 -6.94
C ARG A 360 -5.40 4.25 -8.28
N ILE A 361 -4.66 4.08 -9.37
CA ILE A 361 -5.03 4.59 -10.70
C ILE A 361 -6.25 3.88 -11.31
N LYS A 362 -6.56 2.65 -10.88
CA LYS A 362 -7.74 1.87 -11.34
C LYS A 362 -8.94 1.95 -10.38
N HIS A 363 -8.85 2.70 -9.28
CA HIS A 363 -9.94 2.90 -8.30
C HIS A 363 -10.32 4.38 -8.22
N PHE A 364 -10.96 4.85 -9.29
CA PHE A 364 -11.53 6.19 -9.44
C PHE A 364 -12.95 6.10 -10.00
N ILE A 365 -13.79 7.11 -9.75
CA ILE A 365 -15.03 7.36 -10.48
C ILE A 365 -14.73 8.49 -11.47
N SER A 366 -14.92 8.24 -12.76
CA SER A 366 -14.86 9.26 -13.81
C SER A 366 -16.02 9.11 -14.78
N ALA A 367 -17.17 8.66 -14.28
CA ALA A 367 -18.36 8.52 -15.11
C ALA A 367 -18.84 9.87 -15.67
N PHE A 368 -18.43 10.97 -15.04
CA PHE A 368 -18.81 12.35 -15.38
C PHE A 368 -17.60 13.25 -15.69
N GLY A 369 -16.38 12.70 -15.70
CA GLY A 369 -15.12 13.44 -15.91
C GLY A 369 -14.49 14.01 -14.62
N GLU A 370 -14.97 13.59 -13.45
CA GLU A 370 -14.57 14.09 -12.13
C GLU A 370 -13.28 13.46 -11.58
N HIS A 371 -12.90 12.29 -12.08
CA HIS A 371 -11.73 11.53 -11.62
C HIS A 371 -11.61 11.37 -10.10
N VAL A 372 -12.74 11.18 -9.41
CA VAL A 372 -12.81 11.03 -7.95
C VAL A 372 -12.06 9.79 -7.51
N ILE A 373 -11.08 9.92 -6.62
CA ILE A 373 -10.24 8.81 -6.15
C ILE A 373 -10.60 8.34 -4.73
N ALA A 374 -10.16 7.12 -4.38
CA ALA A 374 -10.41 6.53 -3.06
C ALA A 374 -10.08 7.44 -1.87
N LYS A 375 -8.95 8.15 -1.94
CA LYS A 375 -8.51 9.06 -0.88
C LYS A 375 -9.54 10.17 -0.61
N GLU A 376 -10.12 10.76 -1.66
CA GLU A 376 -11.07 11.87 -1.53
C GLU A 376 -12.36 11.41 -0.86
N VAL A 377 -12.82 10.22 -1.27
CA VAL A 377 -14.00 9.55 -0.75
C VAL A 377 -13.81 9.17 0.73
N GLU A 378 -12.65 8.59 1.08
CA GLU A 378 -12.29 8.23 2.46
C GLU A 378 -12.15 9.47 3.36
N GLU A 379 -11.53 10.54 2.87
CA GLU A 379 -11.37 11.79 3.62
C GLU A 379 -12.71 12.51 3.83
N ALA A 380 -13.61 12.49 2.83
CA ALA A 380 -14.95 13.06 2.97
C ALA A 380 -15.75 12.38 4.09
N ILE A 381 -15.74 11.04 4.15
CA ILE A 381 -16.37 10.29 5.25
C ILE A 381 -15.67 10.56 6.58
N LYS A 382 -14.33 10.57 6.61
CA LYS A 382 -13.56 10.83 7.83
C LYS A 382 -13.91 12.18 8.44
N ILE A 383 -13.98 13.24 7.63
CA ILE A 383 -14.34 14.60 8.08
C ILE A 383 -15.79 14.61 8.59
N ALA A 384 -16.71 13.96 7.90
CA ALA A 384 -18.11 13.88 8.32
C ALA A 384 -18.29 13.12 9.65
N ILE A 385 -17.57 12.02 9.86
CA ILE A 385 -17.54 11.29 11.14
C ILE A 385 -16.96 12.17 12.25
N GLN A 386 -15.88 12.91 12.00
CA GLN A 386 -15.26 13.78 13.02
C GLN A 386 -16.14 14.95 13.45
N GLN A 387 -17.01 15.44 12.56
CA GLN A 387 -17.86 16.62 12.79
C GLN A 387 -19.31 16.26 13.17
N THR A 388 -19.61 14.97 13.28
CA THR A 388 -20.93 14.45 13.69
C THR A 388 -20.75 13.37 14.75
N ASP A 389 -21.84 12.72 15.13
CA ASP A 389 -21.85 11.62 16.09
C ASP A 389 -22.04 10.24 15.41
N ALA A 390 -21.82 10.19 14.09
CA ALA A 390 -21.89 8.97 13.28
C ALA A 390 -20.72 8.03 13.53
N LEU A 391 -20.98 6.73 13.40
CA LEU A 391 -19.98 5.67 13.32
C LEU A 391 -20.30 4.83 12.08
N VAL A 392 -19.31 4.65 11.21
CA VAL A 392 -19.45 3.93 9.93
C VAL A 392 -18.69 2.61 10.01
N ASN A 393 -19.35 1.51 9.67
CA ASN A 393 -18.74 0.20 9.54
C ASN A 393 -18.11 0.02 8.16
N GLU A 394 -18.89 0.29 7.11
CA GLU A 394 -18.51 -0.02 5.74
C GLU A 394 -19.23 0.90 4.74
N PHE A 395 -18.64 1.14 3.57
CA PHE A 395 -19.27 1.94 2.52
C PHE A 395 -18.75 1.62 1.12
N THR A 396 -19.53 1.98 0.10
CA THR A 396 -19.10 2.03 -1.31
C THR A 396 -19.74 3.21 -2.03
N VAL A 397 -19.11 3.68 -3.11
CA VAL A 397 -19.63 4.75 -3.96
C VAL A 397 -19.75 4.29 -5.40
N ALA A 398 -20.87 4.60 -6.03
CA ALA A 398 -21.07 4.34 -7.45
C ALA A 398 -21.77 5.53 -8.14
N PRO A 399 -21.45 5.81 -9.41
CA PRO A 399 -22.16 6.83 -10.18
C PRO A 399 -23.58 6.34 -10.49
N GLN A 400 -24.56 7.24 -10.40
CA GLN A 400 -25.88 7.08 -11.00
C GLN A 400 -25.96 7.98 -12.22
N THR A 401 -25.72 7.41 -13.40
CA THR A 401 -25.64 8.13 -14.68
C THR A 401 -27.01 8.38 -15.30
N SER A 402 -28.01 7.58 -14.94
CA SER A 402 -29.37 7.63 -15.49
C SER A 402 -30.41 7.54 -14.36
N PRO A 403 -30.58 8.60 -13.56
CA PRO A 403 -31.59 8.65 -12.51
C PRO A 403 -33.02 8.50 -13.07
N GLU A 404 -33.94 8.05 -12.23
CA GLU A 404 -35.37 8.11 -12.53
C GLU A 404 -35.90 9.55 -12.39
N ASN A 405 -37.05 9.86 -13.01
CA ASN A 405 -37.75 11.15 -12.90
C ASN A 405 -36.99 12.38 -13.44
N GLU A 406 -36.19 12.22 -14.50
CA GLU A 406 -35.45 13.32 -15.16
C GLU A 406 -34.48 14.09 -14.24
N GLU A 407 -34.05 13.47 -13.13
CA GLU A 407 -33.04 14.09 -12.26
C GLU A 407 -31.65 14.10 -12.91
N LEU A 408 -30.80 15.04 -12.48
CA LEU A 408 -29.39 15.08 -12.87
C LEU A 408 -28.60 13.90 -12.29
N PRO A 409 -27.55 13.42 -12.97
CA PRO A 409 -26.69 12.35 -12.43
C PRO A 409 -26.05 12.71 -11.07
N TYR A 410 -25.68 11.67 -10.30
CA TYR A 410 -25.11 11.86 -8.95
C TYR A 410 -24.18 10.74 -8.51
N HIS A 411 -23.45 10.99 -7.43
CA HIS A 411 -22.75 9.94 -6.69
C HIS A 411 -23.67 9.35 -5.64
N GLU A 412 -23.91 8.05 -5.73
CA GLU A 412 -24.63 7.30 -4.70
C GLU A 412 -23.65 6.68 -3.71
N TRP A 413 -23.80 7.04 -2.45
CA TRP A 413 -23.03 6.54 -1.33
C TRP A 413 -23.84 5.52 -0.56
N LEU A 414 -23.45 4.26 -0.64
CA LEU A 414 -24.09 3.18 0.10
C LEU A 414 -23.30 2.99 1.39
N ILE A 415 -23.91 3.29 2.55
CA ILE A 415 -23.21 3.37 3.84
C ILE A 415 -23.88 2.46 4.87
N GLU A 416 -23.11 1.57 5.47
CA GLU A 416 -23.49 0.80 6.66
C GLU A 416 -22.99 1.53 7.90
N PHE A 417 -23.92 2.08 8.67
CA PHE A 417 -23.62 2.74 9.94
C PHE A 417 -23.61 1.72 11.08
N GLU A 418 -22.61 1.81 11.96
CA GLU A 418 -22.69 1.24 13.32
C GLU A 418 -23.64 2.08 14.16
N LYS A 419 -23.50 3.40 14.04
CA LYS A 419 -24.39 4.40 14.64
C LYS A 419 -24.66 5.48 13.59
N PRO A 420 -25.90 5.64 13.10
CA PRO A 420 -26.21 6.71 12.15
C PRO A 420 -26.02 8.09 12.81
N PRO A 421 -25.67 9.13 12.04
CA PRO A 421 -25.63 10.50 12.55
C PRO A 421 -27.01 10.92 13.05
N THR A 422 -27.04 11.73 14.10
CA THR A 422 -28.27 12.39 14.56
C THR A 422 -28.90 13.28 13.47
N ASP A 423 -28.06 13.88 12.62
CA ASP A 423 -28.48 14.67 11.47
C ASP A 423 -27.77 14.18 10.19
N LEU A 424 -28.50 13.37 9.40
CA LEU A 424 -28.00 12.82 8.14
C LEU A 424 -27.77 13.89 7.07
N THR A 425 -28.57 14.96 7.08
CA THR A 425 -28.44 16.07 6.13
C THR A 425 -27.13 16.81 6.38
N LYS A 426 -26.84 17.09 7.66
CA LYS A 426 -25.56 17.68 8.06
C LYS A 426 -24.39 16.77 7.67
N PHE A 427 -24.48 15.46 7.92
CA PHE A 427 -23.45 14.49 7.53
C PHE A 427 -23.19 14.53 6.02
N SER A 428 -24.25 14.47 5.21
CA SER A 428 -24.16 14.56 3.74
C SER A 428 -23.53 15.88 3.29
N SER A 429 -23.95 17.02 3.86
CA SER A 429 -23.40 18.34 3.50
C SER A 429 -21.91 18.48 3.79
N ILE A 430 -21.41 17.86 4.86
CA ILE A 430 -19.99 17.88 5.22
C ILE A 430 -19.19 17.05 4.21
N MET A 431 -19.71 15.89 3.82
CA MET A 431 -19.08 15.07 2.77
C MET A 431 -19.04 15.82 1.45
N GLU A 432 -20.15 16.44 1.04
CA GLU A 432 -20.29 17.21 -0.19
C GLU A 432 -19.29 18.36 -0.26
N MET A 433 -19.21 19.18 0.80
CA MET A 433 -18.22 20.27 0.89
C MET A 433 -16.79 19.75 0.86
N SER A 434 -16.52 18.60 1.49
CA SER A 434 -15.19 17.98 1.46
C SER A 434 -14.81 17.51 0.06
N MET A 435 -15.75 16.86 -0.65
CA MET A 435 -15.53 16.40 -2.02
C MET A 435 -15.24 17.58 -2.96
N GLN A 436 -16.06 18.63 -2.92
CA GLN A 436 -15.86 19.85 -3.71
C GLN A 436 -14.53 20.55 -3.39
N LYS A 437 -14.09 20.54 -2.12
CA LYS A 437 -12.81 21.14 -1.73
C LYS A 437 -11.61 20.34 -2.21
N GLN A 438 -11.73 19.02 -2.26
CA GLN A 438 -10.62 18.12 -2.59
C GLN A 438 -10.45 17.94 -4.10
N ASN A 439 -11.55 17.97 -4.86
CA ASN A 439 -11.56 17.66 -6.28
C ASN A 439 -12.21 18.80 -7.07
N SER A 440 -11.39 19.54 -7.81
CA SER A 440 -11.83 20.70 -8.60
C SER A 440 -12.79 20.31 -9.73
N TYR A 441 -12.61 19.15 -10.36
CA TYR A 441 -13.52 18.68 -11.41
C TYR A 441 -14.90 18.33 -10.83
N TYR A 442 -14.94 17.65 -9.68
CA TYR A 442 -16.19 17.39 -8.97
C TYR A 442 -16.90 18.70 -8.57
N PHE A 443 -16.16 19.70 -8.08
CA PHE A 443 -16.70 21.03 -7.80
C PHE A 443 -17.29 21.69 -9.06
N ASP A 444 -16.56 21.69 -10.18
CA ASP A 444 -17.02 22.30 -11.42
C ASP A 444 -18.29 21.63 -11.94
N LEU A 445 -18.42 20.31 -11.80
CA LEU A 445 -19.62 19.56 -12.17
C LEU A 445 -20.83 19.90 -11.29
N ILE A 446 -20.63 20.11 -9.99
CA ILE A 446 -21.71 20.53 -9.07
C ILE A 446 -22.09 22.00 -9.34
N ALA A 447 -21.11 22.91 -9.43
CA ALA A 447 -21.32 24.33 -9.70
C ALA A 447 -21.95 24.57 -11.07
N GLY A 448 -21.58 23.75 -12.06
CA GLY A 448 -22.14 23.76 -13.41
C GLY A 448 -23.52 23.10 -13.53
N ASN A 449 -24.08 22.56 -12.44
CA ASN A 449 -25.33 21.78 -12.44
C ASN A 449 -25.30 20.60 -13.45
N ILE A 450 -24.14 19.97 -13.61
CA ILE A 450 -23.98 18.73 -14.39
C ILE A 450 -24.25 17.54 -13.46
N LEU A 451 -23.84 17.65 -12.20
CA LEU A 451 -24.19 16.72 -11.12
C LEU A 451 -25.11 17.39 -10.09
N GLN A 452 -26.00 16.60 -9.51
CA GLN A 452 -26.64 16.98 -8.25
C GLN A 452 -25.74 16.56 -7.06
N PRO A 453 -25.95 17.14 -5.87
CA PRO A 453 -25.24 16.73 -4.66
C PRO A 453 -25.35 15.22 -4.39
N LEU A 454 -24.34 14.67 -3.72
CA LEU A 454 -24.28 13.26 -3.40
C LEU A 454 -25.51 12.78 -2.63
N LYS A 455 -25.92 11.52 -2.88
CA LYS A 455 -27.05 10.87 -2.18
C LYS A 455 -26.56 9.72 -1.33
N ILE A 456 -27.07 9.63 -0.11
CA ILE A 456 -26.75 8.53 0.83
C ILE A 456 -27.88 7.51 0.83
N SER A 457 -27.54 6.26 0.51
CA SER A 457 -28.37 5.07 0.69
C SER A 457 -27.89 4.30 1.91
N GLN A 458 -28.72 4.20 2.94
CA GLN A 458 -28.33 3.47 4.15
C GLN A 458 -28.43 1.95 3.93
N ILE A 459 -27.40 1.22 4.34
CA ILE A 459 -27.34 -0.24 4.30
C ILE A 459 -27.55 -0.76 5.72
N ARG A 460 -28.40 -1.79 5.86
CA ARG A 460 -28.65 -2.42 7.16
C ARG A 460 -27.35 -3.00 7.71
N GLN A 461 -27.25 -3.07 9.04
CA GLN A 461 -26.10 -3.70 9.70
C GLN A 461 -25.92 -5.15 9.20
N GLY A 462 -24.67 -5.51 8.89
CA GLY A 462 -24.30 -6.77 8.25
C GLY A 462 -24.65 -6.89 6.75
N GLY A 463 -25.22 -5.84 6.13
CA GLY A 463 -25.65 -5.87 4.73
C GLY A 463 -24.51 -6.07 3.75
N PHE A 464 -23.35 -5.45 3.97
CA PHE A 464 -22.16 -5.69 3.14
C PHE A 464 -21.61 -7.11 3.30
N GLN A 465 -21.65 -7.66 4.51
CA GLN A 465 -21.25 -9.05 4.75
C GLN A 465 -22.18 -10.02 4.01
N ASP A 466 -23.49 -9.82 4.11
CA ASP A 466 -24.45 -10.67 3.42
C ASP A 466 -24.35 -10.55 1.89
N TYR A 467 -24.10 -9.35 1.34
CA TYR A 467 -23.77 -9.19 -0.08
C TYR A 467 -22.51 -9.98 -0.47
N MET A 468 -21.45 -9.91 0.34
CA MET A 468 -20.23 -10.67 0.06
C MET A 468 -20.48 -12.19 0.07
N LYS A 469 -21.44 -12.69 0.88
CA LYS A 469 -21.86 -14.10 0.85
C LYS A 469 -22.50 -14.46 -0.50
N THR A 470 -23.39 -13.62 -1.03
CA THR A 470 -24.13 -13.94 -2.26
C THR A 470 -23.22 -14.09 -3.48
N ILE A 471 -22.11 -13.36 -3.52
CA ILE A 471 -21.11 -13.44 -4.60
C ILE A 471 -19.98 -14.45 -4.30
N GLY A 472 -20.10 -15.25 -3.23
CA GLY A 472 -19.10 -16.26 -2.85
C GLY A 472 -17.76 -15.69 -2.39
N LYS A 473 -17.73 -14.43 -1.94
CA LYS A 473 -16.52 -13.72 -1.51
C LYS A 473 -16.48 -13.42 -0.01
N LEU A 474 -17.44 -13.93 0.77
CA LEU A 474 -17.36 -13.86 2.23
C LEU A 474 -16.27 -14.83 2.72
N GLY A 475 -15.27 -14.28 3.40
CA GLY A 475 -14.07 -15.01 3.82
C GLY A 475 -12.91 -14.83 2.82
N GLY A 476 -11.69 -14.70 3.34
CA GLY A 476 -10.49 -14.33 2.58
C GLY A 476 -10.25 -12.81 2.45
N GLN A 477 -9.12 -12.40 1.87
CA GLN A 477 -8.72 -10.98 1.69
C GLN A 477 -9.56 -10.19 0.66
N ASN A 478 -10.80 -10.59 0.41
CA ASN A 478 -11.69 -9.89 -0.50
C ASN A 478 -12.29 -8.69 0.25
N LYS A 479 -11.80 -7.49 -0.06
CA LYS A 479 -12.40 -6.24 0.44
C LYS A 479 -13.56 -5.82 -0.47
N VAL A 480 -14.59 -5.22 0.12
CA VAL A 480 -15.61 -4.49 -0.66
C VAL A 480 -14.91 -3.35 -1.39
N GLN A 481 -15.22 -3.19 -2.67
CA GLN A 481 -14.69 -2.11 -3.47
C GLN A 481 -15.27 -0.78 -2.99
N ARG A 482 -14.40 0.16 -2.56
CA ARG A 482 -14.78 1.46 -1.98
C ARG A 482 -15.45 2.41 -2.97
N LEU A 483 -15.08 2.31 -4.24
CA LEU A 483 -15.69 3.04 -5.34
C LEU A 483 -15.51 2.28 -6.66
N SER A 484 -16.49 2.40 -7.55
CA SER A 484 -16.47 1.79 -8.88
C SER A 484 -17.04 2.72 -9.94
N ASN A 485 -16.55 2.60 -11.17
CA ASN A 485 -17.18 3.21 -12.35
C ASN A 485 -18.44 2.45 -12.81
N ASP A 486 -18.62 1.21 -12.36
CA ASP A 486 -19.83 0.42 -12.62
C ASP A 486 -20.73 0.31 -11.38
N ARG A 487 -22.00 -0.01 -11.59
CA ARG A 487 -22.99 -0.13 -10.51
C ARG A 487 -23.13 -1.54 -9.95
N LYS A 488 -22.28 -2.51 -10.33
CA LYS A 488 -22.46 -3.92 -9.94
C LYS A 488 -22.52 -4.13 -8.42
N VAL A 489 -21.67 -3.43 -7.68
CA VAL A 489 -21.65 -3.50 -6.21
C VAL A 489 -22.88 -2.79 -5.63
N ALA A 490 -23.22 -1.60 -6.13
CA ALA A 490 -24.39 -0.84 -5.69
C ALA A 490 -25.71 -1.59 -5.94
N GLU A 491 -25.86 -2.20 -7.12
CA GLU A 491 -27.01 -3.02 -7.50
C GLU A 491 -27.10 -4.26 -6.63
N GLY A 492 -25.97 -4.95 -6.41
CA GLY A 492 -25.91 -6.11 -5.51
C GLY A 492 -26.24 -5.79 -4.05
N LEU A 493 -26.02 -4.54 -3.62
CA LEU A 493 -26.38 -4.05 -2.29
C LEU A 493 -27.83 -3.58 -2.16
N THR A 494 -28.55 -3.39 -3.28
CA THR A 494 -29.94 -2.88 -3.28
C THR A 494 -30.89 -3.67 -2.36
N PRO A 495 -30.84 -5.02 -2.29
CA PRO A 495 -31.69 -5.80 -1.39
C PRO A 495 -31.43 -5.55 0.10
N PHE A 496 -30.33 -4.89 0.45
CA PHE A 496 -29.88 -4.64 1.82
C PHE A 496 -30.05 -3.18 2.27
N LYS A 497 -30.65 -2.35 1.41
CA LYS A 497 -30.99 -0.96 1.75
C LYS A 497 -32.06 -0.91 2.85
N ILE A 498 -31.88 0.00 3.80
CA ILE A 498 -32.93 0.36 4.76
C ILE A 498 -33.99 1.14 4.00
N ARG A 499 -35.26 0.75 4.16
CA ARG A 499 -36.40 1.43 3.53
C ARG A 499 -36.82 2.66 4.31
#